data_AF-A0A117Q5P5-F1
#
_entry.id   AF-A0A117Q5P5-F1
#
_cell.length_a   1.000
_cell.length_b   1.000
_cell.length_c   1.000
_cell.angle_alpha   90.00
_cell.angle_beta   90.00
_cell.angle_gamma   90.00
#
_symmetry.space_group_name_H-M   'P 1'
#
loop_
_entity.id
_entity.type
_entity.pdbx_description
1 polymer ?
#
loop_
_entity_poly.entity_id
_entity_poly.type
_entity_poly.pdbx_seq_one_letter_code
_entity_poly.pdbx_strand_id
1 'polypeptide(L)'
;MTATQRIAVGVVIAAACVSSLAGCSTGSHGSKEGVSGPQEGAPAPRSVLRLIGDGSTAFTGSQPYLPRPERLKPGQKPPQFVVFSWDGAGEDSQKLFSRFRAVAKENNATMTYFLSGVYMLPEDKRDQYKPPEHSPGSSDIGFNDEKGIADTVEQARLAWLEGNEIGTHFNGHFCGPDGGVGTWSVDEWKSEIAQAKQFVKNWKTNTGMTKSAPLPFDYDKELIGARTPCLEGQHNFMKAARELGFRYDSSGVNEQVWPKKKHGLWDLSMQLVPFPGHTFEQLTMDYNFMVNQSGTKTQGDPDKFEYWGDQMRDGLVKGFYRAYDGNRAPMVIGNHFESWNGGTYMRAVEEAVKEVCNKPDVRCVSFHQLVDWLDAQDPKVLRELRTLQVGQAPRQGWASFLSGRPAPAPKGVPGAPAIQQ
;
A
#
# COMPACT_ATOMS: atom_id res chain seq x y z
N MET A 1 -12.41 -40.13 65.88
CA MET A 1 -10.98 -40.48 65.94
C MET A 1 -10.20 -39.27 65.43
N THR A 2 -9.53 -38.59 66.37
CA THR A 2 -8.26 -37.81 66.29
C THR A 2 -7.74 -37.33 64.92
N ALA A 3 -7.20 -36.12 64.71
CA ALA A 3 -7.06 -34.88 65.47
C ALA A 3 -6.50 -33.78 64.52
N THR A 4 -6.87 -32.54 64.82
CA THR A 4 -6.30 -31.20 64.52
C THR A 4 -4.80 -31.08 64.16
N GLN A 5 -4.38 -30.12 63.29
CA GLN A 5 -3.99 -28.72 63.63
C GLN A 5 -3.29 -27.96 62.46
N ARG A 6 -3.34 -26.62 62.51
CA ARG A 6 -2.70 -25.60 61.62
C ARG A 6 -1.29 -25.23 62.12
N ILE A 7 -0.42 -24.63 61.26
CA ILE A 7 0.20 -23.26 61.39
C ILE A 7 1.41 -23.04 60.43
N ALA A 8 1.59 -21.75 60.10
CA ALA A 8 2.39 -20.99 59.13
C ALA A 8 3.92 -20.75 59.32
N VAL A 9 4.46 -20.03 58.31
CA VAL A 9 5.59 -19.05 58.25
C VAL A 9 7.04 -19.52 57.95
N GLY A 10 7.67 -18.83 56.99
CA GLY A 10 9.13 -18.59 56.95
C GLY A 10 9.69 -18.02 55.63
N VAL A 11 10.05 -16.74 55.60
CA VAL A 11 10.87 -16.07 54.55
C VAL A 11 12.32 -16.02 55.02
N VAL A 12 13.32 -16.33 54.16
CA VAL A 12 14.69 -15.78 54.25
C VAL A 12 15.35 -15.67 52.86
N ILE A 13 15.96 -14.50 52.61
CA ILE A 13 16.84 -14.13 51.51
C ILE A 13 18.27 -14.59 51.80
N ALA A 14 19.05 -15.02 50.80
CA ALA A 14 20.51 -15.05 50.90
C ALA A 14 21.19 -14.61 49.60
N ALA A 15 21.95 -13.52 49.70
CA ALA A 15 22.92 -13.05 48.71
C ALA A 15 24.25 -13.79 48.91
N ALA A 16 24.99 -14.01 47.82
CA ALA A 16 26.41 -14.39 47.90
C ALA A 16 27.21 -13.66 46.81
N CYS A 17 28.24 -12.94 47.25
CA CYS A 17 29.25 -12.30 46.43
C CYS A 17 30.59 -13.03 46.58
N VAL A 18 31.46 -12.79 45.59
CA VAL A 18 32.94 -12.88 45.56
C VAL A 18 33.56 -14.29 45.51
N SER A 19 34.28 -14.59 44.42
CA SER A 19 35.75 -14.43 44.35
C SER A 19 36.36 -15.23 43.18
N SER A 20 37.21 -14.53 42.44
CA SER A 20 38.12 -15.04 41.42
C SER A 20 39.37 -15.64 42.06
N LEU A 21 39.80 -16.80 41.57
CA LEU A 21 41.15 -17.33 41.80
C LEU A 21 41.78 -17.70 40.45
N ALA A 22 42.92 -17.08 40.19
CA ALA A 22 43.83 -17.39 39.11
C ALA A 22 44.62 -18.67 39.45
N GLY A 23 44.81 -19.53 38.46
CA GLY A 23 45.75 -20.65 38.51
C GLY A 23 46.57 -20.70 37.22
N CYS A 24 47.84 -20.33 37.32
CA CYS A 24 48.84 -20.54 36.27
C CYS A 24 49.36 -21.98 36.33
N SER A 25 49.58 -22.60 35.17
CA SER A 25 50.50 -23.73 35.01
C SER A 25 51.11 -23.69 33.61
N THR A 26 52.42 -23.54 33.56
CA THR A 26 53.32 -23.55 32.40
C THR A 26 53.79 -24.98 32.06
N GLY A 27 53.87 -25.35 30.78
CA GLY A 27 54.51 -26.62 30.39
C GLY A 27 54.44 -27.02 28.91
N SER A 28 55.26 -26.36 28.08
CA SER A 28 56.00 -26.78 26.87
C SER A 28 55.42 -27.64 25.70
N HIS A 29 55.75 -27.13 24.50
CA HIS A 29 55.92 -27.73 23.16
C HIS A 29 54.71 -28.22 22.33
N GLY A 30 54.52 -27.54 21.18
CA GLY A 30 53.84 -28.12 20.01
C GLY A 30 53.08 -27.11 19.17
N SER A 31 53.76 -26.52 18.19
CA SER A 31 53.20 -25.69 17.12
C SER A 31 52.00 -26.33 16.40
N LYS A 32 50.91 -25.58 16.24
CA LYS A 32 50.10 -25.45 15.01
C LYS A 32 49.02 -24.37 15.18
N GLU A 33 49.00 -23.41 14.25
CA GLU A 33 47.94 -22.43 14.08
C GLU A 33 46.57 -23.11 13.92
N GLY A 34 45.58 -22.63 14.68
CA GLY A 34 44.19 -23.07 14.63
C GLY A 34 43.30 -21.84 14.67
N VAL A 35 42.62 -21.63 13.55
CA VAL A 35 41.71 -20.51 13.23
C VAL A 35 40.69 -20.26 14.34
N SER A 36 40.55 -19.00 14.74
CA SER A 36 39.49 -18.49 15.61
C SER A 36 38.11 -18.76 14.98
N GLY A 37 37.35 -19.65 15.59
CA GLY A 37 35.94 -19.88 15.28
C GLY A 37 35.05 -18.72 15.77
N PRO A 38 33.84 -18.55 15.20
CA PRO A 38 32.98 -17.41 15.48
C PRO A 38 32.48 -17.46 16.93
N GLN A 39 32.53 -16.32 17.62
CA GLN A 39 31.79 -16.12 18.87
C GLN A 39 30.31 -16.41 18.62
N GLU A 40 29.73 -17.26 19.46
CA GLU A 40 28.29 -17.49 19.55
C GLU A 40 27.56 -16.14 19.59
N GLY A 41 26.69 -15.93 18.59
CA GLY A 41 25.81 -14.78 18.54
C GLY A 41 24.90 -14.77 19.77
N ALA A 42 24.77 -13.60 20.38
CA ALA A 42 23.84 -13.35 21.47
C ALA A 42 22.43 -13.90 21.12
N PRO A 43 21.67 -14.40 22.12
CA PRO A 43 20.35 -14.96 21.86
C PRO A 43 19.44 -13.92 21.20
N ALA A 44 18.70 -14.34 20.17
CA ALA A 44 17.70 -13.51 19.49
C ALA A 44 16.75 -12.87 20.52
N PRO A 45 16.39 -11.58 20.39
CA PRO A 45 15.51 -10.93 21.34
C PRO A 45 14.15 -11.66 21.39
N ARG A 46 13.70 -11.93 22.62
CA ARG A 46 12.33 -12.38 22.92
C ARG A 46 11.32 -11.44 22.24
N SER A 47 10.27 -12.04 21.66
CA SER A 47 9.20 -11.44 20.84
C SER A 47 9.05 -9.91 20.93
N VAL A 48 9.23 -9.21 19.81
CA VAL A 48 9.06 -7.74 19.66
C VAL A 48 7.59 -7.28 19.81
N LEU A 49 6.66 -8.18 20.16
CA LEU A 49 5.25 -7.87 20.31
C LEU A 49 5.03 -6.92 21.50
N ARG A 50 4.63 -5.70 21.19
CA ARG A 50 4.22 -4.69 22.16
C ARG A 50 2.85 -4.15 21.79
N LEU A 51 1.84 -4.47 22.61
CA LEU A 51 0.49 -3.95 22.44
C LEU A 51 0.49 -2.41 22.51
N ILE A 52 -0.37 -1.77 21.71
CA ILE A 52 -0.55 -0.32 21.65
C ILE A 52 -2.00 -0.01 22.07
N GLY A 53 -2.18 1.01 22.91
CA GLY A 53 -3.51 1.46 23.33
C GLY A 53 -4.31 0.36 24.02
N ASP A 54 -5.52 0.10 23.54
CA ASP A 54 -6.43 -0.95 24.04
C ASP A 54 -6.05 -2.38 23.59
N GLY A 55 -4.93 -2.53 22.88
CA GLY A 55 -4.48 -3.80 22.32
C GLY A 55 -5.18 -4.19 21.02
N SER A 56 -5.89 -3.27 20.36
CA SER A 56 -6.39 -3.42 18.98
C SER A 56 -5.26 -3.51 17.96
N THR A 57 -4.15 -2.82 18.24
CA THR A 57 -2.93 -2.80 17.42
C THR A 57 -1.71 -3.17 18.27
N ALA A 58 -0.63 -3.57 17.61
CA ALA A 58 0.62 -3.90 18.26
C ALA A 58 1.81 -3.54 17.38
N PHE A 59 2.89 -3.07 18.00
CA PHE A 59 4.18 -3.02 17.34
C PHE A 59 4.76 -4.43 17.28
N THR A 60 5.11 -4.90 16.08
CA THR A 60 5.72 -6.22 15.87
C THR A 60 7.07 -6.18 15.15
N GLY A 61 7.61 -4.98 14.91
CA GLY A 61 8.82 -4.75 14.12
C GLY A 61 8.49 -4.22 12.72
N SER A 62 9.47 -4.30 11.81
CA SER A 62 9.26 -3.96 10.39
C SER A 62 8.29 -4.95 9.73
N GLN A 63 7.52 -4.45 8.77
CA GLN A 63 6.62 -5.29 7.99
C GLN A 63 7.38 -6.45 7.31
N PRO A 64 6.89 -7.71 7.44
CA PRO A 64 7.41 -8.83 6.68
C PRO A 64 7.30 -8.61 5.16
N TYR A 65 8.23 -9.17 4.40
CA TYR A 65 8.23 -9.11 2.93
C TYR A 65 8.28 -7.70 2.32
N LEU A 66 8.61 -6.67 3.11
CA LEU A 66 8.89 -5.34 2.59
C LEU A 66 10.31 -5.31 1.98
N PRO A 67 10.46 -5.20 0.65
CA PRO A 67 11.77 -5.20 0.01
C PRO A 67 12.51 -3.90 0.32
N ARG A 68 13.84 -3.99 0.48
CA ARG A 68 14.67 -2.78 0.56
C ARG A 68 14.68 -2.07 -0.80
N PRO A 69 14.43 -0.75 -0.87
CA PRO A 69 14.41 -0.05 -2.13
C PRO A 69 15.82 0.04 -2.73
N GLU A 70 15.93 -0.25 -4.03
CA GLU A 70 17.19 -0.22 -4.77
C GLU A 70 17.23 0.98 -5.72
N ARG A 71 18.37 1.70 -5.71
CA ARG A 71 18.66 2.75 -6.69
C ARG A 71 18.96 2.16 -8.06
N LEU A 72 18.46 2.80 -9.11
CA LEU A 72 18.87 2.50 -10.47
C LEU A 72 20.37 2.77 -10.65
N LYS A 73 21.07 1.80 -11.22
CA LYS A 73 22.45 1.98 -11.70
C LYS A 73 22.43 2.85 -12.98
N PRO A 74 23.52 3.56 -13.30
CA PRO A 74 23.63 4.29 -14.56
C PRO A 74 23.29 3.39 -15.76
N GLY A 75 22.40 3.87 -16.62
CA GLY A 75 21.94 3.17 -17.83
C GLY A 75 20.97 2.00 -17.59
N GLN A 76 20.61 1.71 -16.34
CA GLN A 76 19.70 0.60 -16.02
C GLN A 76 18.26 0.94 -16.43
N LYS A 77 17.63 0.05 -17.20
CA LYS A 77 16.19 0.13 -17.51
C LYS A 77 15.36 0.04 -16.21
N PRO A 78 14.42 0.95 -15.96
CA PRO A 78 13.53 0.84 -14.80
C PRO A 78 12.66 -0.43 -14.88
N PRO A 79 12.38 -1.08 -13.74
CA PRO A 79 11.34 -2.10 -13.70
C PRO A 79 9.98 -1.47 -14.07
N GLN A 80 9.08 -2.27 -14.61
CA GLN A 80 7.69 -1.85 -14.78
C GLN A 80 6.94 -2.08 -13.48
N PHE A 81 6.52 -0.99 -12.82
CA PHE A 81 5.67 -1.08 -11.65
C PHE A 81 4.19 -1.18 -12.04
N VAL A 82 3.46 -2.06 -11.38
CA VAL A 82 1.99 -2.10 -11.42
C VAL A 82 1.49 -2.11 -9.99
N VAL A 83 0.55 -1.22 -9.67
CA VAL A 83 0.02 -1.04 -8.32
C VAL A 83 -1.47 -1.33 -8.36
N PHE A 84 -1.88 -2.44 -7.75
CA PHE A 84 -3.29 -2.79 -7.57
C PHE A 84 -3.76 -2.33 -6.19
N SER A 85 -4.93 -1.73 -6.16
CA SER A 85 -5.52 -1.19 -4.93
C SER A 85 -7.01 -1.42 -4.82
N TRP A 86 -7.51 -1.43 -3.58
CA TRP A 86 -8.89 -1.74 -3.21
C TRP A 86 -9.42 -0.66 -2.28
N ASP A 87 -10.43 0.07 -2.74
CA ASP A 87 -11.12 1.13 -2.00
C ASP A 87 -12.22 0.53 -1.14
N GLY A 88 -12.35 1.01 0.12
CA GLY A 88 -13.29 0.46 1.08
C GLY A 88 -12.99 -1.00 1.44
N ALA A 89 -11.73 -1.35 1.71
CA ALA A 89 -11.29 -2.73 1.86
C ALA A 89 -11.81 -3.48 3.13
N GLY A 90 -13.11 -3.78 3.18
CA GLY A 90 -13.75 -4.67 4.15
C GLY A 90 -13.86 -6.11 3.63
N GLU A 91 -14.01 -7.08 4.54
CA GLU A 91 -14.38 -8.46 4.19
C GLU A 91 -15.86 -8.67 4.54
N ASP A 92 -16.63 -9.12 3.56
CA ASP A 92 -18.05 -9.44 3.69
C ASP A 92 -18.35 -10.86 3.18
N SER A 93 -19.64 -11.18 2.98
CA SER A 93 -20.06 -12.49 2.49
C SER A 93 -19.53 -12.85 1.08
N GLN A 94 -19.12 -11.89 0.27
CA GLN A 94 -18.54 -12.10 -1.06
C GLN A 94 -17.08 -12.55 -1.01
N LYS A 95 -16.41 -12.32 0.12
CA LYS A 95 -15.03 -12.76 0.39
C LYS A 95 -13.99 -12.23 -0.59
N LEU A 96 -14.19 -11.00 -1.08
CA LEU A 96 -13.32 -10.43 -2.10
C LEU A 96 -11.96 -9.99 -1.53
N PHE A 97 -11.88 -9.56 -0.26
CA PHE A 97 -10.59 -9.25 0.36
C PHE A 97 -9.73 -10.52 0.50
N SER A 98 -10.28 -11.58 1.09
CA SER A 98 -9.57 -12.85 1.19
C SER A 98 -9.21 -13.45 -0.17
N ARG A 99 -10.09 -13.33 -1.18
CA ARG A 99 -9.80 -13.75 -2.58
C ARG A 99 -8.62 -13.00 -3.17
N PHE A 100 -8.63 -11.66 -3.17
CA PHE A 100 -7.57 -10.91 -3.85
C PHE A 100 -6.25 -10.91 -3.08
N ARG A 101 -6.27 -11.15 -1.77
CA ARG A 101 -5.06 -11.49 -1.01
C ARG A 101 -4.45 -12.81 -1.49
N ALA A 102 -5.26 -13.83 -1.75
CA ALA A 102 -4.79 -15.10 -2.33
C ALA A 102 -4.24 -14.92 -3.75
N VAL A 103 -4.96 -14.20 -4.62
CA VAL A 103 -4.51 -13.87 -5.98
C VAL A 103 -3.17 -13.14 -5.97
N ALA A 104 -2.98 -12.17 -5.06
CA ALA A 104 -1.71 -11.45 -4.93
C ALA A 104 -0.56 -12.41 -4.59
N LYS A 105 -0.77 -13.26 -3.59
CA LYS A 105 0.21 -14.25 -3.13
C LYS A 105 0.61 -15.24 -4.22
N GLU A 106 -0.36 -15.75 -4.98
CA GLU A 106 -0.14 -16.69 -6.09
C GLU A 106 0.65 -16.08 -7.25
N ASN A 107 0.66 -14.74 -7.37
CA ASN A 107 1.27 -14.01 -8.48
C ASN A 107 2.46 -13.14 -8.06
N ASN A 108 3.07 -13.43 -6.90
CA ASN A 108 4.21 -12.69 -6.35
C ASN A 108 3.96 -11.16 -6.28
N ALA A 109 2.72 -10.78 -6.01
CA ALA A 109 2.29 -9.39 -5.92
C ALA A 109 2.02 -9.00 -4.47
N THR A 110 2.20 -7.71 -4.19
CA THR A 110 1.60 -7.06 -3.03
C THR A 110 0.62 -5.99 -3.51
N MET A 111 -0.44 -5.78 -2.75
CA MET A 111 -1.52 -4.84 -3.07
C MET A 111 -1.66 -3.80 -1.95
N THR A 112 -2.45 -2.77 -2.22
CA THR A 112 -2.84 -1.78 -1.20
C THR A 112 -4.33 -1.86 -0.93
N TYR A 113 -4.68 -2.03 0.33
CA TYR A 113 -6.06 -2.09 0.80
C TYR A 113 -6.36 -0.77 1.52
N PHE A 114 -7.10 0.12 0.86
CA PHE A 114 -7.53 1.39 1.44
C PHE A 114 -8.76 1.12 2.33
N LEU A 115 -8.49 0.84 3.61
CA LEU A 115 -9.51 0.51 4.59
C LEU A 115 -10.34 1.74 4.94
N SER A 116 -11.67 1.60 4.89
CA SER A 116 -12.57 2.59 5.48
C SER A 116 -12.69 2.36 6.99
N GLY A 117 -12.48 3.41 7.79
CA GLY A 117 -12.45 3.31 9.25
C GLY A 117 -13.79 2.87 9.87
N VAL A 118 -14.90 3.24 9.24
CA VAL A 118 -16.26 2.84 9.67
C VAL A 118 -16.49 1.33 9.61
N TYR A 119 -15.70 0.58 8.84
CA TYR A 119 -15.72 -0.89 8.85
C TYR A 119 -15.08 -1.53 10.08
N MET A 120 -14.53 -0.70 10.97
CA MET A 120 -13.98 -1.08 12.29
C MET A 120 -14.84 -0.55 13.45
N LEU A 121 -16.03 -0.01 13.14
CA LEU A 121 -16.98 0.54 14.10
C LEU A 121 -18.33 -0.19 13.96
N PRO A 122 -18.82 -0.84 15.03
CA PRO A 122 -20.15 -1.44 15.03
C PRO A 122 -21.26 -0.41 14.78
N GLU A 123 -22.32 -0.83 14.08
CA GLU A 123 -23.45 0.04 13.76
C GLU A 123 -24.13 0.62 15.02
N ASP A 124 -24.24 -0.14 16.11
CA ASP A 124 -24.80 0.34 17.40
C ASP A 124 -23.95 1.43 18.07
N LYS A 125 -22.72 1.64 17.58
CA LYS A 125 -21.79 2.68 18.02
C LYS A 125 -21.53 3.75 16.97
N ARG A 126 -22.32 3.79 15.88
CA ARG A 126 -22.13 4.74 14.78
C ARG A 126 -22.04 6.20 15.21
N ASP A 127 -22.76 6.61 16.26
CA ASP A 127 -22.76 8.00 16.76
C ASP A 127 -21.39 8.47 17.29
N GLN A 128 -20.42 7.55 17.45
CA GLN A 128 -19.03 7.91 17.72
C GLN A 128 -18.34 8.54 16.50
N TYR A 129 -18.79 8.23 15.28
CA TYR A 129 -18.36 8.89 14.07
C TYR A 129 -19.05 10.24 13.92
N LYS A 130 -18.24 11.29 13.83
CA LYS A 130 -18.66 12.69 13.67
C LYS A 130 -18.14 13.17 12.32
N PRO A 131 -18.80 12.80 11.22
CA PRO A 131 -18.41 13.24 9.89
C PRO A 131 -18.42 14.77 9.79
N PRO A 132 -17.43 15.40 9.10
CA PRO A 132 -17.54 16.81 8.72
C PRO A 132 -18.81 17.06 7.92
N GLU A 133 -19.45 18.21 8.11
CA GLU A 133 -20.66 18.65 7.37
C GLU A 133 -21.90 17.71 7.45
N HIS A 134 -21.88 16.66 8.27
CA HIS A 134 -22.98 15.69 8.40
C HIS A 134 -23.33 15.41 9.87
N SER A 135 -24.47 14.77 10.10
CA SER A 135 -24.90 14.38 11.46
C SER A 135 -24.02 13.24 12.01
N PRO A 136 -23.82 13.16 13.34
CA PRO A 136 -23.16 12.01 13.95
C PRO A 136 -23.79 10.68 13.50
N GLY A 137 -22.95 9.70 13.19
CA GLY A 137 -23.38 8.38 12.71
C GLY A 137 -23.81 8.30 11.24
N SER A 138 -23.72 9.38 10.46
CA SER A 138 -23.96 9.32 9.00
C SER A 138 -22.80 8.64 8.27
N SER A 139 -23.08 7.79 7.28
CA SER A 139 -22.10 7.12 6.40
C SER A 139 -22.81 6.62 5.13
N ASP A 140 -22.30 6.97 3.94
CA ASP A 140 -22.86 6.52 2.65
C ASP A 140 -22.49 5.08 2.32
N ILE A 141 -21.50 4.53 3.03
CA ILE A 141 -21.02 3.14 2.89
C ILE A 141 -21.40 2.27 4.09
N GLY A 142 -22.24 2.78 4.99
CA GLY A 142 -22.71 2.06 6.17
C GLY A 142 -21.62 1.78 7.22
N PHE A 143 -21.92 0.80 8.07
CA PHE A 143 -21.07 0.29 9.16
C PHE A 143 -21.11 -1.24 9.14
N ASN A 144 -20.16 -1.89 9.81
CA ASN A 144 -20.14 -3.34 9.93
C ASN A 144 -20.82 -3.81 11.23
N ASP A 145 -21.27 -5.07 11.23
CA ASP A 145 -21.57 -5.80 12.46
C ASP A 145 -20.29 -6.42 13.07
N GLU A 146 -20.40 -7.04 14.25
CA GLU A 146 -19.24 -7.67 14.91
C GLU A 146 -18.55 -8.71 14.03
N LYS A 147 -19.32 -9.45 13.22
CA LYS A 147 -18.78 -10.49 12.34
C LYS A 147 -17.98 -9.87 11.21
N GLY A 148 -18.52 -8.88 10.51
CA GLY A 148 -17.84 -8.16 9.44
C GLY A 148 -16.56 -7.47 9.93
N ILE A 149 -16.58 -6.93 11.16
CA ILE A 149 -15.37 -6.38 11.78
C ILE A 149 -14.33 -7.49 12.05
N ALA A 150 -14.75 -8.63 12.61
CA ALA A 150 -13.84 -9.74 12.88
C ALA A 150 -13.19 -10.29 11.60
N ASP A 151 -13.98 -10.50 10.55
CA ASP A 151 -13.53 -10.96 9.24
C ASP A 151 -12.57 -9.93 8.60
N THR A 152 -12.91 -8.63 8.68
CA THR A 152 -12.08 -7.54 8.15
C THR A 152 -10.75 -7.43 8.89
N VAL A 153 -10.76 -7.54 10.24
CA VAL A 153 -9.54 -7.56 11.06
C VAL A 153 -8.64 -8.74 10.68
N GLU A 154 -9.23 -9.92 10.48
CA GLU A 154 -8.49 -11.10 10.07
C GLU A 154 -7.77 -10.86 8.73
N GLN A 155 -8.49 -10.38 7.71
CA GLN A 155 -7.89 -10.14 6.40
C GLN A 155 -6.87 -8.99 6.43
N ALA A 156 -7.12 -7.90 7.15
CA ALA A 156 -6.14 -6.81 7.31
C ALA A 156 -4.85 -7.27 8.01
N ARG A 157 -4.98 -8.11 9.05
CA ARG A 157 -3.83 -8.73 9.72
C ARG A 157 -3.03 -9.62 8.77
N LEU A 158 -3.71 -10.51 8.04
CA LEU A 158 -3.05 -11.42 7.10
C LEU A 158 -2.39 -10.66 5.94
N ALA A 159 -3.08 -9.66 5.40
CA ALA A 159 -2.56 -8.80 4.34
C ALA A 159 -1.26 -8.12 4.75
N TRP A 160 -1.20 -7.52 5.95
CA TRP A 160 0.02 -6.89 6.45
C TRP A 160 1.17 -7.89 6.63
N LEU A 161 0.88 -9.08 7.18
CA LEU A 161 1.88 -10.15 7.36
C LEU A 161 2.41 -10.72 6.04
N GLU A 162 1.68 -10.53 4.95
CA GLU A 162 2.06 -10.93 3.59
C GLU A 162 2.73 -9.79 2.79
N GLY A 163 3.00 -8.65 3.43
CA GLY A 163 3.70 -7.51 2.81
C GLY A 163 2.80 -6.53 2.05
N ASN A 164 1.47 -6.68 2.15
CA ASN A 164 0.51 -5.75 1.57
C ASN A 164 0.36 -4.50 2.43
N GLU A 165 0.00 -3.38 1.82
CA GLU A 165 -0.23 -2.13 2.52
C GLU A 165 -1.67 -2.00 3.00
N ILE A 166 -1.85 -1.46 4.21
CA ILE A 166 -3.14 -0.99 4.71
C ILE A 166 -3.11 0.55 4.68
N GLY A 167 -3.72 1.12 3.65
CA GLY A 167 -3.96 2.56 3.53
C GLY A 167 -5.34 2.92 4.06
N THR A 168 -5.78 4.16 3.85
CA THR A 168 -7.16 4.57 4.19
C THR A 168 -7.97 5.06 3.00
N HIS A 169 -9.25 4.68 2.98
CA HIS A 169 -10.30 5.32 2.18
C HIS A 169 -11.23 6.16 3.07
N PHE A 170 -10.69 6.62 4.21
CA PHE A 170 -11.35 7.47 5.19
C PHE A 170 -12.59 6.83 5.81
N ASN A 171 -13.66 7.56 6.08
CA ASN A 171 -14.82 7.04 6.81
C ASN A 171 -16.07 7.06 5.92
N GLY A 172 -16.93 8.05 6.08
CA GLY A 172 -18.32 8.01 5.60
C GLY A 172 -18.55 8.11 4.09
N HIS A 173 -17.48 8.30 3.30
CA HIS A 173 -17.52 8.29 1.82
C HIS A 173 -18.55 9.26 1.19
N PHE A 174 -18.59 10.51 1.64
CA PHE A 174 -19.54 11.50 1.10
C PHE A 174 -19.03 12.15 -0.19
N CYS A 175 -19.84 12.16 -1.23
CA CYS A 175 -19.46 12.70 -2.54
C CYS A 175 -20.39 13.82 -3.00
N GLY A 176 -19.88 14.70 -3.85
CA GLY A 176 -20.66 15.76 -4.46
C GLY A 176 -20.61 17.10 -3.71
N PRO A 177 -21.33 18.12 -4.24
CA PRO A 177 -21.18 19.50 -3.80
C PRO A 177 -21.79 19.82 -2.44
N ASP A 178 -22.70 18.96 -1.96
CA ASP A 178 -23.48 19.20 -0.74
C ASP A 178 -22.86 18.45 0.44
N GLY A 179 -21.76 18.99 0.97
CA GLY A 179 -21.04 18.41 2.12
C GLY A 179 -20.17 17.19 1.80
N GLY A 180 -19.96 16.89 0.50
CA GLY A 180 -19.03 15.84 0.08
C GLY A 180 -17.56 16.21 0.34
N VAL A 181 -16.67 15.22 0.27
CA VAL A 181 -15.24 15.40 0.62
C VAL A 181 -14.53 16.48 -0.21
N GLY A 182 -15.09 16.84 -1.37
CA GLY A 182 -14.67 17.96 -2.21
C GLY A 182 -14.76 19.34 -1.55
N THR A 183 -15.64 19.53 -0.57
CA THR A 183 -15.89 20.82 0.08
C THR A 183 -15.10 21.01 1.38
N TRP A 184 -14.57 19.93 1.94
CA TRP A 184 -13.94 19.94 3.26
C TRP A 184 -12.69 20.81 3.33
N SER A 185 -12.59 21.53 4.44
CA SER A 185 -11.42 22.29 4.85
C SER A 185 -10.25 21.38 5.27
N VAL A 186 -9.07 21.97 5.42
CA VAL A 186 -7.87 21.25 5.88
C VAL A 186 -8.07 20.66 7.28
N ASP A 187 -8.77 21.36 8.18
CA ASP A 187 -8.98 20.90 9.54
C ASP A 187 -10.03 19.78 9.62
N GLU A 188 -11.02 19.81 8.73
CA GLU A 188 -11.99 18.71 8.58
C GLU A 188 -11.31 17.45 8.05
N TRP A 189 -10.42 17.57 7.07
CA TRP A 189 -9.58 16.44 6.63
C TRP A 189 -8.72 15.88 7.77
N LYS A 190 -8.14 16.73 8.63
CA LYS A 190 -7.39 16.26 9.81
C LYS A 190 -8.30 15.52 10.80
N SER A 191 -9.52 16.03 11.02
CA SER A 191 -10.53 15.36 11.85
C SER A 191 -10.90 13.99 11.29
N GLU A 192 -11.16 13.90 9.98
CA GLU A 192 -11.50 12.65 9.30
C GLU A 192 -10.39 11.60 9.44
N ILE A 193 -9.13 11.99 9.19
CA ILE A 193 -7.96 11.11 9.34
C ILE A 193 -7.81 10.65 10.79
N ALA A 194 -8.01 11.54 11.75
CA ALA A 194 -7.94 11.20 13.17
C ALA A 194 -8.99 10.16 13.56
N GLN A 195 -10.23 10.31 13.07
CA GLN A 195 -11.32 9.36 13.30
C GLN A 195 -11.05 8.01 12.63
N ALA A 196 -10.58 8.00 11.38
CA ALA A 196 -10.21 6.76 10.68
C ALA A 196 -9.12 5.98 11.44
N LYS A 197 -8.08 6.68 11.92
CA LYS A 197 -7.06 6.10 12.79
C LYS A 197 -7.63 5.59 14.10
N GLN A 198 -8.54 6.35 14.72
CA GLN A 198 -9.16 5.99 16.00
C GLN A 198 -9.95 4.69 15.90
N PHE A 199 -10.72 4.47 14.83
CA PHE A 199 -11.52 3.25 14.68
C PHE A 199 -10.64 2.01 14.50
N VAL A 200 -9.58 2.09 13.69
CA VAL A 200 -8.60 1.00 13.54
C VAL A 200 -7.83 0.76 14.85
N LYS A 201 -7.48 1.81 15.59
CA LYS A 201 -6.69 1.69 16.83
C LYS A 201 -7.49 1.28 18.06
N ASN A 202 -8.82 1.26 17.99
CA ASN A 202 -9.69 0.92 19.13
C ASN A 202 -10.81 -0.08 18.77
N TRP A 203 -10.65 -0.84 17.68
CA TRP A 203 -11.69 -1.76 17.22
C TRP A 203 -12.09 -2.79 18.28
N LYS A 204 -11.18 -3.22 19.16
CA LYS A 204 -11.51 -4.13 20.28
C LYS A 204 -12.39 -3.47 21.32
N THR A 205 -12.10 -2.22 21.69
CA THR A 205 -12.97 -1.45 22.59
C THR A 205 -14.34 -1.22 21.94
N ASN A 206 -14.37 -0.95 20.64
CA ASN A 206 -15.61 -0.73 19.90
C ASN A 206 -16.45 -2.02 19.82
N THR A 207 -15.84 -3.18 19.66
CA THR A 207 -16.57 -4.46 19.47
C THR A 207 -16.72 -5.31 20.74
N GLY A 208 -15.96 -5.04 21.80
CA GLY A 208 -15.87 -5.93 22.96
C GLY A 208 -15.03 -7.20 22.72
N MET A 209 -14.43 -7.38 21.53
CA MET A 209 -13.60 -8.54 21.15
C MET A 209 -12.20 -8.54 21.79
N THR A 210 -12.14 -8.41 23.12
CA THR A 210 -10.90 -8.23 23.90
C THR A 210 -9.89 -9.38 23.77
N LYS A 211 -10.34 -10.59 23.44
CA LYS A 211 -9.50 -11.80 23.32
C LYS A 211 -8.89 -12.03 21.93
N SER A 212 -9.32 -11.27 20.92
CA SER A 212 -8.84 -11.44 19.54
C SER A 212 -7.38 -11.01 19.38
N ALA A 213 -6.68 -11.49 18.35
CA ALA A 213 -5.32 -11.05 18.07
C ALA A 213 -5.30 -9.56 17.64
N PRO A 214 -4.29 -8.75 18.03
CA PRO A 214 -4.17 -7.38 17.55
C PRO A 214 -3.86 -7.33 16.05
N LEU A 215 -4.12 -6.20 15.40
CA LEU A 215 -3.47 -5.85 14.14
C LEU A 215 -1.95 -5.69 14.39
N PRO A 216 -1.07 -6.30 13.59
CA PRO A 216 0.37 -6.40 13.89
C PRO A 216 1.18 -5.14 13.56
N PHE A 217 0.52 -3.98 13.44
CA PHE A 217 1.14 -2.72 13.06
C PHE A 217 0.69 -1.54 13.92
N ASP A 218 1.56 -0.52 14.01
CA ASP A 218 1.19 0.80 14.53
C ASP A 218 0.62 1.66 13.41
N TYR A 219 -0.70 1.88 13.43
CA TYR A 219 -1.37 2.62 12.36
C TYR A 219 -1.04 4.12 12.35
N ASP A 220 -0.45 4.67 13.42
CA ASP A 220 0.09 6.04 13.36
C ASP A 220 1.37 6.13 12.50
N LYS A 221 2.05 5.00 12.28
CA LYS A 221 3.29 4.90 11.50
C LYS A 221 3.07 4.27 10.13
N GLU A 222 2.28 3.22 10.06
CA GLU A 222 2.07 2.47 8.82
C GLU A 222 1.05 3.14 7.88
N LEU A 223 0.17 4.02 8.38
CA LEU A 223 -0.72 4.81 7.52
C LEU A 223 0.06 5.96 6.87
N ILE A 224 0.60 5.71 5.67
CA ILE A 224 1.43 6.67 4.93
C ILE A 224 0.77 7.23 3.67
N GLY A 225 -0.44 6.80 3.34
CA GLY A 225 -1.14 7.27 2.14
C GLY A 225 -2.62 6.93 2.12
N ALA A 226 -3.31 7.51 1.13
CA ALA A 226 -4.76 7.38 0.98
C ALA A 226 -5.21 7.58 -0.46
N ARG A 227 -6.48 7.26 -0.69
CA ARG A 227 -7.28 7.75 -1.80
C ARG A 227 -8.56 8.35 -1.24
N THR A 228 -8.93 9.57 -1.64
CA THR A 228 -10.14 10.24 -1.19
C THR A 228 -11.39 9.64 -1.84
N PRO A 229 -12.54 9.63 -1.13
CA PRO A 229 -13.82 9.22 -1.69
C PRO A 229 -14.13 9.97 -3.00
N CYS A 230 -14.61 9.23 -3.99
CA CYS A 230 -14.95 9.75 -5.32
C CYS A 230 -13.85 10.55 -6.04
N LEU A 231 -12.59 10.45 -5.59
CA LEU A 231 -11.45 11.24 -6.12
C LEU A 231 -11.62 12.75 -5.92
N GLU A 232 -12.40 13.16 -4.92
CA GLU A 232 -12.71 14.56 -4.63
C GLU A 232 -11.84 15.10 -3.48
N GLY A 233 -11.69 16.43 -3.37
CA GLY A 233 -11.07 17.06 -2.19
C GLY A 233 -9.54 17.00 -2.10
N GLN A 234 -8.86 16.43 -3.12
CA GLN A 234 -7.41 16.21 -3.16
C GLN A 234 -6.59 17.43 -2.70
N HIS A 235 -6.97 18.65 -3.09
CA HIS A 235 -6.17 19.85 -2.80
C HIS A 235 -6.05 20.15 -1.30
N ASN A 236 -7.17 20.15 -0.57
CA ASN A 236 -7.15 20.39 0.88
C ASN A 236 -6.68 19.13 1.64
N PHE A 237 -7.04 17.94 1.16
CA PHE A 237 -6.51 16.69 1.69
C PHE A 237 -4.97 16.70 1.68
N MET A 238 -4.31 16.97 0.55
CA MET A 238 -2.85 16.93 0.46
C MET A 238 -2.16 17.94 1.40
N LYS A 239 -2.78 19.08 1.70
CA LYS A 239 -2.26 20.02 2.70
C LYS A 239 -2.32 19.41 4.11
N ALA A 240 -3.47 18.84 4.48
CA ALA A 240 -3.64 18.13 5.76
C ALA A 240 -2.67 16.95 5.88
N ALA A 241 -2.62 16.11 4.84
CA ALA A 241 -1.81 14.90 4.77
C ALA A 241 -0.31 15.19 4.93
N ARG A 242 0.19 16.28 4.32
CA ARG A 242 1.58 16.74 4.49
C ARG A 242 1.92 17.02 5.95
N GLU A 243 1.03 17.70 6.67
CA GLU A 243 1.23 18.02 8.09
C GLU A 243 1.17 16.77 8.98
N LEU A 244 0.43 15.75 8.54
CA LEU A 244 0.26 14.49 9.25
C LEU A 244 1.26 13.39 8.86
N GLY A 245 2.24 13.72 8.00
CA GLY A 245 3.34 12.82 7.64
C GLY A 245 3.01 11.79 6.56
N PHE A 246 1.92 11.97 5.81
CA PHE A 246 1.63 11.13 4.64
C PHE A 246 2.70 11.33 3.57
N ARG A 247 3.01 10.27 2.84
CA ARG A 247 4.05 10.22 1.81
C ARG A 247 3.47 10.28 0.41
N TYR A 248 2.23 9.84 0.20
CA TYR A 248 1.58 9.85 -1.11
C TYR A 248 0.07 10.10 -1.04
N ASP A 249 -0.48 10.49 -2.18
CA ASP A 249 -1.91 10.58 -2.50
C ASP A 249 -2.18 9.82 -3.80
N SER A 250 -3.30 9.09 -3.87
CA SER A 250 -3.76 8.38 -5.08
C SER A 250 -5.13 8.89 -5.56
N SER A 251 -5.48 10.13 -5.26
CA SER A 251 -6.85 10.65 -5.42
C SER A 251 -7.08 11.48 -6.68
N GLY A 252 -6.09 11.61 -7.55
CA GLY A 252 -6.24 12.34 -8.81
C GLY A 252 -6.30 11.41 -10.02
N VAL A 253 -6.41 12.06 -11.18
CA VAL A 253 -6.32 11.46 -12.51
C VAL A 253 -5.17 12.12 -13.26
N ASN A 254 -4.32 11.32 -13.90
CA ASN A 254 -3.16 11.82 -14.63
C ASN A 254 -2.86 11.00 -15.89
N GLU A 255 -1.94 11.51 -16.70
CA GLU A 255 -1.35 10.74 -17.79
C GLU A 255 -0.40 9.65 -17.25
N GLN A 256 -0.20 8.58 -18.03
CA GLN A 256 0.73 7.49 -17.69
C GLN A 256 2.20 7.88 -17.89
N VAL A 257 2.66 8.81 -17.07
CA VAL A 257 4.04 9.34 -16.99
C VAL A 257 4.59 9.17 -15.57
N TRP A 258 5.90 9.33 -15.40
CA TRP A 258 6.52 9.17 -14.08
C TRP A 258 6.00 10.19 -13.05
N PRO A 259 5.66 9.76 -11.82
CA PRO A 259 5.01 10.63 -10.84
C PRO A 259 5.96 11.70 -10.30
N LYS A 260 5.41 12.83 -9.83
CA LYS A 260 6.13 13.92 -9.16
C LYS A 260 5.52 14.20 -7.80
N LYS A 261 6.23 14.98 -6.96
CA LYS A 261 5.65 15.44 -5.70
C LYS A 261 4.75 16.66 -5.92
N LYS A 262 3.58 16.68 -5.27
CA LYS A 262 2.64 17.80 -5.17
C LYS A 262 2.37 18.05 -3.68
N HIS A 263 2.51 19.29 -3.23
CA HIS A 263 2.43 19.64 -1.79
C HIS A 263 3.33 18.77 -0.89
N GLY A 264 4.47 18.29 -1.40
CA GLY A 264 5.40 17.44 -0.63
C GLY A 264 5.08 15.95 -0.60
N LEU A 265 3.93 15.52 -1.13
CA LEU A 265 3.52 14.12 -1.26
C LEU A 265 3.77 13.63 -2.68
N TRP A 266 4.08 12.35 -2.86
CA TRP A 266 4.02 11.72 -4.17
C TRP A 266 2.58 11.73 -4.69
N ASP A 267 2.38 12.31 -5.87
CA ASP A 267 1.11 12.25 -6.60
C ASP A 267 1.12 10.95 -7.43
N LEU A 268 0.41 9.94 -6.93
CA LEU A 268 0.26 8.61 -7.52
C LEU A 268 -1.18 8.41 -8.03
N SER A 269 -1.72 9.47 -8.61
CA SER A 269 -2.99 9.49 -9.34
C SER A 269 -3.14 8.31 -10.32
N MET A 270 -4.36 7.78 -10.44
CA MET A 270 -4.70 6.78 -11.45
C MET A 270 -4.57 7.34 -12.86
N GLN A 271 -4.39 6.46 -13.84
CA GLN A 271 -4.14 6.88 -15.22
C GLN A 271 -5.21 6.38 -16.17
N LEU A 272 -5.31 7.02 -17.33
CA LEU A 272 -6.19 6.59 -18.40
C LEU A 272 -5.54 5.46 -19.21
N VAL A 273 -6.34 4.48 -19.64
CA VAL A 273 -5.93 3.38 -20.51
C VAL A 273 -6.84 3.25 -21.73
N PRO A 274 -6.37 2.62 -22.82
CA PRO A 274 -7.22 2.39 -23.97
C PRO A 274 -8.52 1.68 -23.56
N PHE A 275 -9.65 2.12 -24.11
CA PHE A 275 -10.94 1.47 -23.91
C PHE A 275 -11.35 0.75 -25.21
N PRO A 276 -11.10 -0.57 -25.33
CA PRO A 276 -11.29 -1.28 -26.60
C PRO A 276 -12.70 -1.11 -27.16
N GLY A 277 -12.83 -0.74 -28.42
CA GLY A 277 -14.15 -0.48 -29.04
C GLY A 277 -14.68 0.94 -28.85
N HIS A 278 -13.93 1.82 -28.16
CA HIS A 278 -14.27 3.24 -27.98
C HIS A 278 -13.14 4.15 -28.52
N THR A 279 -13.46 5.42 -28.75
CA THR A 279 -12.53 6.44 -29.25
C THR A 279 -11.82 7.22 -28.14
N PHE A 280 -12.18 6.98 -26.88
CA PHE A 280 -11.62 7.65 -25.71
C PHE A 280 -10.94 6.64 -24.77
N GLU A 281 -10.18 7.17 -23.81
CA GLU A 281 -9.49 6.37 -22.80
C GLU A 281 -10.28 6.32 -21.49
N GLN A 282 -10.14 5.21 -20.77
CA GLN A 282 -10.87 4.91 -19.56
C GLN A 282 -9.94 4.97 -18.34
N LEU A 283 -10.36 5.62 -17.27
CA LEU A 283 -9.66 5.55 -15.98
C LEU A 283 -9.51 4.09 -15.54
N THR A 284 -8.33 3.73 -15.01
CA THR A 284 -7.98 2.38 -14.52
C THR A 284 -8.71 1.98 -13.24
N MET A 285 -10.04 2.14 -13.23
CA MET A 285 -10.91 1.80 -12.12
C MET A 285 -12.18 1.09 -12.59
N ASP A 286 -12.50 -0.03 -11.95
CA ASP A 286 -13.68 -0.86 -12.22
C ASP A 286 -14.98 -0.06 -12.26
N TYR A 287 -15.17 0.88 -11.33
CA TYR A 287 -16.33 1.76 -11.29
C TYR A 287 -16.49 2.54 -12.59
N ASN A 288 -15.41 3.09 -13.14
CA ASN A 288 -15.51 3.89 -14.34
C ASN A 288 -15.75 3.04 -15.61
N PHE A 289 -15.26 1.79 -15.65
CA PHE A 289 -15.65 0.84 -16.69
C PHE A 289 -17.15 0.51 -16.57
N MET A 290 -17.60 0.16 -15.36
CA MET A 290 -18.99 -0.12 -15.04
C MET A 290 -19.92 1.00 -15.49
N VAL A 291 -19.65 2.25 -15.10
CA VAL A 291 -20.51 3.39 -15.46
C VAL A 291 -20.56 3.63 -16.97
N ASN A 292 -19.44 3.47 -17.69
CA ASN A 292 -19.44 3.65 -19.15
C ASN A 292 -20.13 2.49 -19.90
N GLN A 293 -20.29 1.34 -19.27
CA GLN A 293 -20.86 0.13 -19.87
C GLN A 293 -22.35 -0.06 -19.53
N SER A 294 -22.72 0.12 -18.27
CA SER A 294 -24.09 -0.10 -17.76
C SER A 294 -24.76 1.16 -17.19
N GLY A 295 -24.12 2.33 -17.26
CA GLY A 295 -24.64 3.57 -16.68
C GLY A 295 -24.64 3.52 -15.15
N THR A 296 -25.63 4.15 -14.51
CA THR A 296 -25.79 4.08 -13.04
C THR A 296 -26.38 2.76 -12.54
N LYS A 297 -26.65 1.81 -13.45
CA LYS A 297 -27.09 0.46 -13.06
C LYS A 297 -25.88 -0.36 -12.68
N THR A 298 -25.81 -0.74 -11.40
CA THR A 298 -24.77 -1.64 -10.88
C THR A 298 -24.90 -3.07 -11.42
N GLN A 299 -26.08 -3.43 -11.93
CA GLN A 299 -26.36 -4.68 -12.64
C GLN A 299 -27.06 -4.35 -13.96
N GLY A 300 -26.27 -4.31 -15.04
CA GLY A 300 -26.71 -4.10 -16.42
C GLY A 300 -27.23 -5.38 -17.08
N ASP A 301 -27.12 -5.44 -18.40
CA ASP A 301 -27.54 -6.59 -19.22
C ASP A 301 -26.61 -7.80 -18.99
N PRO A 302 -27.10 -8.93 -18.43
CA PRO A 302 -26.28 -10.12 -18.18
C PRO A 302 -25.60 -10.69 -19.43
N ASP A 303 -26.21 -10.54 -20.61
CA ASP A 303 -25.65 -11.03 -21.88
C ASP A 303 -24.39 -10.24 -22.30
N LYS A 304 -24.11 -9.12 -21.61
CA LYS A 304 -22.92 -8.28 -21.84
C LYS A 304 -21.81 -8.49 -20.84
N PHE A 305 -22.04 -9.20 -19.73
CA PHE A 305 -21.07 -9.27 -18.64
C PHE A 305 -19.71 -9.82 -19.08
N GLU A 306 -19.68 -10.90 -19.87
CA GLU A 306 -18.43 -11.46 -20.40
C GLU A 306 -17.69 -10.42 -21.26
N TYR A 307 -18.39 -9.82 -22.22
CA TYR A 307 -17.84 -8.78 -23.09
C TYR A 307 -17.30 -7.58 -22.30
N TRP A 308 -18.01 -7.10 -21.29
CA TRP A 308 -17.59 -5.94 -20.49
C TRP A 308 -16.36 -6.24 -19.63
N GLY A 309 -16.28 -7.43 -19.02
CA GLY A 309 -15.08 -7.85 -18.29
C GLY A 309 -13.88 -8.00 -19.21
N ASP A 310 -14.08 -8.57 -20.39
CA ASP A 310 -13.03 -8.71 -21.41
C ASP A 310 -12.53 -7.34 -21.89
N GLN A 311 -13.45 -6.40 -22.11
CA GLN A 311 -13.13 -5.03 -22.49
C GLN A 311 -12.30 -4.32 -21.41
N MET A 312 -12.61 -4.50 -20.12
CA MET A 312 -11.81 -3.97 -19.02
C MET A 312 -10.42 -4.63 -18.96
N ARG A 313 -10.35 -5.96 -18.95
CA ARG A 313 -9.09 -6.71 -18.94
C ARG A 313 -8.18 -6.25 -20.07
N ASP A 314 -8.68 -6.23 -21.29
CA ASP A 314 -7.91 -5.88 -22.48
C ASP A 314 -7.46 -4.42 -22.44
N GLY A 315 -8.28 -3.52 -21.90
CA GLY A 315 -7.90 -2.13 -21.66
C GLY A 315 -6.74 -2.00 -20.67
N LEU A 316 -6.83 -2.69 -19.53
CA LEU A 316 -5.75 -2.73 -18.53
C LEU A 316 -4.46 -3.33 -19.11
N VAL A 317 -4.55 -4.45 -19.81
CA VAL A 317 -3.38 -5.12 -20.42
C VAL A 317 -2.74 -4.23 -21.50
N LYS A 318 -3.53 -3.55 -22.34
CA LYS A 318 -3.01 -2.57 -23.31
C LYS A 318 -2.32 -1.38 -22.61
N GLY A 319 -2.92 -0.88 -21.53
CA GLY A 319 -2.30 0.14 -20.68
C GLY A 319 -0.97 -0.29 -20.10
N PHE A 320 -0.87 -1.55 -19.66
CA PHE A 320 0.38 -2.14 -19.19
C PHE A 320 1.43 -2.18 -20.29
N TYR A 321 1.14 -2.76 -21.45
CA TYR A 321 2.12 -2.89 -22.54
C TYR A 321 2.58 -1.53 -23.07
N ARG A 322 1.71 -0.51 -23.09
CA ARG A 322 2.08 0.86 -23.44
C ARG A 322 3.21 1.41 -22.56
N ALA A 323 3.15 1.20 -21.25
CA ALA A 323 4.23 1.60 -20.34
C ALA A 323 5.41 0.64 -20.40
N TYR A 324 5.16 -0.67 -20.42
CA TYR A 324 6.15 -1.73 -20.36
C TYR A 324 7.13 -1.71 -21.55
N ASP A 325 6.63 -1.43 -22.74
CA ASP A 325 7.43 -1.30 -23.97
C ASP A 325 7.87 0.15 -24.22
N GLY A 326 7.29 1.10 -23.48
CA GLY A 326 7.50 2.53 -23.63
C GLY A 326 8.32 3.14 -22.49
N ASN A 327 7.69 4.06 -21.75
CA ASN A 327 8.33 4.95 -20.79
C ASN A 327 8.58 4.32 -19.40
N ARG A 328 8.12 3.09 -19.15
CA ARG A 328 8.19 2.39 -17.85
C ARG A 328 7.53 3.12 -16.68
N ALA A 329 6.64 4.08 -16.95
CA ALA A 329 5.91 4.76 -15.89
C ALA A 329 5.08 3.73 -15.08
N PRO A 330 4.98 3.87 -13.74
CA PRO A 330 4.13 3.01 -12.93
C PRO A 330 2.68 3.05 -13.44
N MET A 331 2.02 1.90 -13.44
CA MET A 331 0.58 1.80 -13.74
C MET A 331 -0.19 1.59 -12.45
N VAL A 332 -1.11 2.50 -12.12
CA VAL A 332 -1.93 2.43 -10.90
C VAL A 332 -3.35 2.01 -11.28
N ILE A 333 -3.89 0.99 -10.60
CA ILE A 333 -5.21 0.42 -10.85
C ILE A 333 -5.99 0.43 -9.53
N GLY A 334 -7.12 1.13 -9.50
CA GLY A 334 -8.05 1.18 -8.38
C GLY A 334 -9.24 0.25 -8.59
N ASN A 335 -9.74 -0.38 -7.54
CA ASN A 335 -10.87 -1.29 -7.62
C ASN A 335 -11.70 -1.22 -6.33
N HIS A 336 -12.89 -1.81 -6.36
CA HIS A 336 -13.78 -1.96 -5.22
C HIS A 336 -14.07 -3.44 -4.98
N PHE A 337 -14.31 -3.82 -3.73
CA PHE A 337 -14.80 -5.17 -3.43
C PHE A 337 -16.30 -5.25 -3.71
N GLU A 338 -16.63 -5.30 -5.00
CA GLU A 338 -17.99 -5.20 -5.50
C GLU A 338 -18.27 -6.23 -6.59
N SER A 339 -19.50 -6.74 -6.61
CA SER A 339 -19.96 -7.73 -7.59
C SER A 339 -20.75 -7.08 -8.74
N TRP A 340 -20.40 -5.85 -9.13
CA TRP A 340 -21.07 -5.13 -10.21
C TRP A 340 -21.03 -5.93 -11.51
N ASN A 341 -22.12 -5.87 -12.28
CA ASN A 341 -22.30 -6.60 -13.54
C ASN A 341 -21.88 -8.07 -13.44
N GLY A 342 -22.43 -8.78 -12.46
CA GLY A 342 -22.16 -10.20 -12.22
C GLY A 342 -20.73 -10.51 -11.78
N GLY A 343 -20.01 -9.55 -11.20
CA GLY A 343 -18.63 -9.71 -10.75
C GLY A 343 -17.62 -9.79 -11.90
N THR A 344 -17.99 -9.36 -13.11
CA THR A 344 -17.12 -9.46 -14.29
C THR A 344 -15.83 -8.66 -14.14
N TYR A 345 -15.85 -7.55 -13.39
CA TYR A 345 -14.67 -6.72 -13.13
C TYR A 345 -13.67 -7.42 -12.20
N MET A 346 -14.14 -8.19 -11.21
CA MET A 346 -13.26 -9.00 -10.37
C MET A 346 -12.54 -10.06 -11.20
N ARG A 347 -13.25 -10.72 -12.13
CA ARG A 347 -12.63 -11.63 -13.11
C ARG A 347 -11.59 -10.90 -13.96
N ALA A 348 -11.93 -9.73 -14.51
CA ALA A 348 -11.04 -8.96 -15.36
C ALA A 348 -9.73 -8.55 -14.65
N VAL A 349 -9.83 -8.11 -13.39
CA VAL A 349 -8.67 -7.73 -12.56
C VAL A 349 -7.81 -8.95 -12.25
N GLU A 350 -8.41 -10.07 -11.87
CA GLU A 350 -7.67 -11.32 -11.60
C GLU A 350 -6.92 -11.81 -12.85
N GLU A 351 -7.57 -11.80 -14.02
CA GLU A 351 -6.95 -12.15 -15.30
C GLU A 351 -5.80 -11.19 -15.65
N ALA A 352 -5.98 -9.88 -15.42
CA ALA A 352 -4.93 -8.88 -15.61
C ALA A 352 -3.72 -9.11 -14.68
N VAL A 353 -3.95 -9.41 -13.39
CA VAL A 353 -2.87 -9.73 -12.43
C VAL A 353 -2.05 -10.92 -12.92
N LYS A 354 -2.72 -12.02 -13.32
CA LYS A 354 -2.05 -13.23 -13.82
C LYS A 354 -1.22 -12.95 -15.07
N GLU A 355 -1.72 -12.11 -15.98
CA GLU A 355 -1.05 -11.77 -17.23
C GLU A 355 0.20 -10.89 -17.01
N VAL A 356 0.13 -9.90 -16.12
CA VAL A 356 1.18 -8.86 -16.02
C VAL A 356 2.21 -9.13 -14.93
N CYS A 357 1.81 -9.65 -13.76
CA CYS A 357 2.69 -9.66 -12.58
C CYS A 357 3.86 -10.64 -12.67
N ASN A 358 3.72 -11.70 -13.48
CA ASN A 358 4.78 -12.71 -13.65
C ASN A 358 5.69 -12.42 -14.85
N LYS A 359 5.55 -11.26 -15.52
CA LYS A 359 6.39 -10.92 -16.67
C LYS A 359 7.80 -10.48 -16.23
N PRO A 360 8.81 -10.66 -17.12
CA PRO A 360 10.16 -10.18 -16.86
C PRO A 360 10.18 -8.69 -16.54
N ASP A 361 11.05 -8.29 -15.61
CA ASP A 361 11.21 -6.89 -15.19
C ASP A 361 9.94 -6.20 -14.66
N VAL A 362 8.89 -6.94 -14.28
CA VAL A 362 7.68 -6.39 -13.64
C VAL A 362 7.78 -6.51 -12.13
N ARG A 363 7.23 -5.51 -11.43
CA ARG A 363 7.04 -5.50 -9.98
C ARG A 363 5.60 -5.08 -9.67
N CYS A 364 4.77 -6.05 -9.31
CA CYS A 364 3.43 -5.78 -8.78
C CYS A 364 3.52 -5.50 -7.28
N VAL A 365 3.35 -4.24 -6.89
CA VAL A 365 3.74 -3.75 -5.57
C VAL A 365 2.65 -2.88 -4.94
N SER A 366 2.66 -2.78 -3.61
CA SER A 366 1.88 -1.77 -2.88
C SER A 366 2.39 -0.34 -3.15
N PHE A 367 1.58 0.68 -2.80
CA PHE A 367 2.03 2.07 -2.92
C PHE A 367 3.22 2.34 -1.99
N HIS A 368 3.25 1.77 -0.78
CA HIS A 368 4.38 1.87 0.15
C HIS A 368 5.68 1.45 -0.51
N GLN A 369 5.69 0.28 -1.16
CA GLN A 369 6.87 -0.22 -1.86
C GLN A 369 7.26 0.66 -3.06
N LEU A 370 6.28 1.16 -3.82
CA LEU A 370 6.56 2.10 -4.91
C LEU A 370 7.16 3.41 -4.38
N VAL A 371 6.62 3.95 -3.30
CA VAL A 371 7.07 5.20 -2.68
C VAL A 371 8.47 5.05 -2.08
N ASP A 372 8.76 3.93 -1.43
CA ASP A 372 10.11 3.59 -0.97
C ASP A 372 11.11 3.55 -2.11
N TRP A 373 10.73 2.92 -3.23
CA TRP A 373 11.56 2.89 -4.42
C TRP A 373 11.78 4.29 -5.00
N LEU A 374 10.73 5.11 -5.08
CA LEU A 374 10.81 6.49 -5.59
C LEU A 374 11.69 7.38 -4.70
N ASP A 375 11.53 7.31 -3.38
CA ASP A 375 12.33 8.09 -2.43
C ASP A 375 13.81 7.66 -2.44
N ALA A 376 14.11 6.41 -2.79
CA ALA A 376 15.48 5.96 -2.93
C ALA A 376 16.19 6.55 -4.16
N GLN A 377 15.50 6.90 -5.25
CA GLN A 377 16.15 7.30 -6.51
C GLN A 377 16.88 8.65 -6.44
N ASP A 378 17.85 8.86 -7.34
CA ASP A 378 18.43 10.18 -7.57
C ASP A 378 17.34 11.10 -8.18
N PRO A 379 17.07 12.29 -7.59
CA PRO A 379 16.12 13.25 -8.16
C PRO A 379 16.39 13.62 -9.62
N LYS A 380 17.64 13.58 -10.10
CA LYS A 380 18.00 13.79 -11.51
C LYS A 380 17.44 12.68 -12.40
N VAL A 381 17.59 11.42 -11.98
CA VAL A 381 17.04 10.26 -12.71
C VAL A 381 15.53 10.37 -12.83
N LEU A 382 14.84 10.70 -11.74
CA LEU A 382 13.39 10.88 -11.78
C LEU A 382 12.95 12.08 -12.65
N ARG A 383 13.76 13.15 -12.73
CA ARG A 383 13.48 14.26 -13.67
C ARG A 383 13.63 13.83 -15.12
N GLU A 384 14.68 13.06 -15.43
CA GLU A 384 14.92 12.52 -16.76
C GLU A 384 13.77 11.57 -17.17
N LEU A 385 13.39 10.63 -16.30
CA LEU A 385 12.27 9.72 -16.56
C LEU A 385 10.95 10.46 -16.87
N ARG A 386 10.72 11.61 -16.25
CA ARG A 386 9.53 12.46 -16.50
C ARG A 386 9.54 13.18 -17.85
N THR A 387 10.64 13.21 -18.58
CA THR A 387 10.65 13.81 -19.93
C THR A 387 10.02 12.88 -20.96
N LEU A 388 9.93 11.57 -20.68
CA LEU A 388 9.26 10.60 -21.53
C LEU A 388 7.74 10.74 -21.40
N GLN A 389 7.09 11.05 -22.52
CA GLN A 389 5.63 11.13 -22.61
C GLN A 389 4.99 9.74 -22.58
N VAL A 390 3.65 9.69 -22.58
CA VAL A 390 2.87 8.45 -22.57
C VAL A 390 3.34 7.49 -23.67
N GLY A 391 3.75 6.28 -23.27
CA GLY A 391 4.21 5.23 -24.19
C GLY A 391 5.54 5.52 -24.90
N GLN A 392 6.23 6.61 -24.59
CA GLN A 392 7.46 6.99 -25.26
C GLN A 392 8.66 6.17 -24.76
N ALA A 393 9.20 5.31 -25.62
CA ALA A 393 10.50 4.69 -25.37
C ALA A 393 11.66 5.68 -25.62
N PRO A 394 12.77 5.59 -24.86
CA PRO A 394 13.96 6.40 -25.13
C PRO A 394 14.57 6.04 -26.48
N ARG A 395 14.67 7.02 -27.39
CA ARG A 395 15.11 6.81 -28.79
C ARG A 395 16.47 6.11 -28.95
N GLN A 396 17.39 6.34 -28.01
CA GLN A 396 18.74 5.76 -28.00
C GLN A 396 18.88 4.58 -27.03
N GLY A 397 17.76 4.07 -26.49
CA GLY A 397 17.72 3.03 -25.46
C GLY A 397 18.03 3.53 -24.05
N TRP A 398 17.66 2.70 -23.06
CA TRP A 398 17.79 2.99 -21.63
C TRP A 398 19.22 3.26 -21.18
N ALA A 399 20.17 2.51 -21.74
CA ALA A 399 21.59 2.65 -21.41
C ALA A 399 22.11 4.06 -21.71
N SER A 400 21.80 4.61 -22.89
CA SER A 400 22.19 5.98 -23.26
C SER A 400 21.43 7.00 -22.41
N PHE A 401 20.10 6.84 -22.33
CA PHE A 401 19.18 7.77 -21.67
C PHE A 401 19.51 7.99 -20.18
N LEU A 402 19.89 6.94 -19.45
CA LEU A 402 20.17 7.01 -18.01
C LEU A 402 21.66 6.90 -17.67
N SER A 403 22.57 7.06 -18.65
CA SER A 403 24.03 6.94 -18.43
C SER A 403 24.64 8.04 -17.56
N GLY A 404 23.92 9.15 -17.34
CA GLY A 404 24.44 10.33 -16.65
C GLY A 404 25.53 11.09 -17.42
N ARG A 405 25.82 10.68 -18.66
CA ARG A 405 26.72 11.42 -19.56
C ARG A 405 25.89 12.38 -20.42
N PRO A 406 26.36 13.62 -20.65
CA PRO A 406 25.79 14.46 -21.69
C PRO A 406 25.74 13.67 -23.00
N ALA A 407 24.63 13.76 -23.74
CA ALA A 407 24.57 13.21 -25.09
C ALA A 407 25.83 13.65 -25.86
N PRO A 408 26.51 12.75 -26.58
CA PRO A 408 27.64 13.15 -27.41
C PRO A 408 27.18 14.30 -28.32
N ALA A 409 27.93 15.40 -28.35
CA ALA A 409 27.67 16.49 -29.27
C ALA A 409 27.46 15.90 -30.67
N PRO A 410 26.44 16.36 -31.43
CA PRO A 410 26.21 15.86 -32.78
C PRO A 410 27.53 15.93 -33.54
N LYS A 411 27.97 14.81 -34.13
CA LYS A 411 29.16 14.78 -34.97
C LYS A 411 28.94 15.82 -36.07
N GLY A 412 29.66 16.94 -35.97
CA GLY A 412 29.67 17.95 -37.02
C GLY A 412 29.99 17.27 -38.35
N VAL A 413 29.23 17.65 -39.38
CA VAL A 413 29.47 17.18 -40.75
C VAL A 413 30.93 17.49 -41.09
N PRO A 414 31.74 16.52 -41.53
CA PRO A 414 33.09 16.79 -42.00
C PRO A 414 33.03 17.77 -43.17
N GLY A 415 33.58 18.98 -43.01
CA GLY A 415 33.79 19.92 -44.13
C GLY A 415 33.09 21.28 -44.05
N ALA A 416 32.62 21.76 -42.90
CA ALA A 416 32.26 23.17 -42.78
C ALA A 416 33.53 24.03 -42.60
N PRO A 417 33.85 24.96 -43.52
CA PRO A 417 35.02 25.82 -43.39
C PRO A 417 34.83 26.81 -42.23
N ALA A 418 35.93 27.06 -41.51
CA ALA A 418 35.97 28.06 -40.45
C ALA A 418 35.69 29.45 -41.04
N ILE A 419 34.62 30.08 -40.57
CA ILE A 419 34.41 31.53 -40.79
C ILE A 419 35.45 32.24 -39.92
N GLN A 420 36.40 32.90 -40.57
CA GLN A 420 37.31 33.83 -39.91
C GLN A 420 36.61 35.17 -39.69
N GLN A 421 36.60 35.55 -38.41
CA GLN A 421 36.35 36.85 -37.76
C GLN A 421 34.92 37.37 -37.75
#